data_AF-A0A1E5P0E0-F1
#
_entry.id   AF-A0A1E5P0E0-F1
#
_cell.length_a   1.000
_cell.length_b   1.000
_cell.length_c   1.000
_cell.angle_alpha   90.00
_cell.angle_beta   90.00
_cell.angle_gamma   90.00
#
_symmetry.space_group_name_H-M   'P 1'
#
loop_
_entity.id
_entity.type
_entity.pdbx_description
1 polymer ?
#
loop_
_entity_poly.entity_id
_entity_poly.type
_entity_poly.pdbx_seq_one_letter_code
_entity_poly.pdbx_strand_id
1 'polypeptide(L)'
;MRGPGLYADVMKLSVHERGLLHAVAQASAPAAMSEFFPALTQAGPPEVHAQEDDPVRLAWYEEQFTLYRASVSLWQKDLVRVVHPANGERPDLVEATDEGRAALA
;
A
#
# COMPACT_ATOMS: atom_id res chain seq x y z
N MET A 1 15.78 -0.02 35.49
CA MET A 1 15.79 1.11 34.55
C MET A 1 15.68 0.56 33.13
N ARG A 2 14.53 0.70 32.49
CA ARG A 2 14.35 0.52 31.04
C ARG A 2 14.07 1.91 30.48
N GLY A 3 14.92 2.40 29.59
CA GLY A 3 14.82 3.74 29.02
C GLY A 3 13.57 3.87 28.13
N PRO A 4 12.83 4.98 28.20
CA PRO A 4 11.83 5.32 27.19
C PRO A 4 12.56 6.06 26.06
N GLY A 5 12.43 5.62 24.81
CA GLY A 5 12.99 6.42 23.71
C GLY A 5 13.21 5.79 22.34
N LEU A 6 12.77 4.55 22.08
CA LEU A 6 12.89 3.94 20.73
C LEU A 6 11.55 3.70 20.02
N TYR A 7 10.41 3.99 20.65
CA TYR A 7 9.08 3.80 20.05
C TYR A 7 8.56 5.03 19.28
N ALA A 8 9.37 6.09 19.17
CA ALA A 8 9.00 7.32 18.47
C ALA A 8 10.07 7.72 17.45
N ASP A 9 10.75 6.74 16.85
CA ASP A 9 11.22 6.96 15.48
C ASP A 9 9.93 7.07 14.67
N VAL A 10 9.50 8.30 14.43
CA VAL A 10 8.31 8.63 13.64
C VAL A 10 8.41 7.77 12.40
N MET A 11 7.58 6.72 12.29
CA MET A 11 7.66 5.76 11.20
C MET A 11 7.45 6.52 9.90
N LYS A 12 8.55 6.93 9.26
CA LYS A 12 8.49 7.80 8.11
C LYS A 12 7.97 6.97 6.94
N LEU A 13 6.66 7.07 6.72
CA LEU A 13 6.00 6.44 5.58
C LEU A 13 6.52 7.09 4.30
N SER A 14 6.86 6.25 3.32
CA SER A 14 7.07 6.71 1.95
C SER A 14 5.79 7.33 1.38
N VAL A 15 5.91 8.07 0.27
CA VAL A 15 4.74 8.66 -0.41
C VAL A 15 3.71 7.59 -0.77
N HIS A 16 4.17 6.45 -1.29
CA HIS A 16 3.30 5.32 -1.65
C HIS A 16 2.66 4.67 -0.42
N GLU A 17 3.42 4.44 0.66
CA GLU A 17 2.88 3.89 1.90
C GLU A 17 1.83 4.82 2.51
N ARG A 18 2.11 6.13 2.59
CA ARG A 18 1.18 7.11 3.12
C ARG A 18 -0.08 7.22 2.26
N GLY A 19 0.08 7.26 0.93
CA GLY A 19 -1.04 7.30 -0.01
C GLY A 19 -1.94 6.08 0.10
N LEU A 20 -1.33 4.89 0.15
CA LEU A 20 -2.06 3.63 0.28
C LEU A 20 -2.74 3.48 1.64
N LEU A 21 -2.04 3.80 2.73
CA LEU A 21 -2.61 3.76 4.08
C LEU A 21 -3.77 4.74 4.24
N HIS A 22 -3.65 5.94 3.65
CA HIS A 22 -4.72 6.92 3.62
C HIS A 22 -5.95 6.40 2.85
N ALA A 23 -5.75 5.78 1.69
CA ALA A 23 -6.86 5.19 0.92
C ALA A 23 -7.57 4.06 1.69
N VAL A 24 -6.81 3.15 2.31
CA VAL A 24 -7.36 2.08 3.15
C VAL A 24 -8.11 2.64 4.37
N ALA A 25 -7.57 3.68 5.02
CA ALA A 25 -8.20 4.31 6.18
C ALA A 25 -9.52 5.03 5.84
N GLN A 26 -9.70 5.44 4.58
CA GLN A 26 -10.92 6.08 4.08
C GLN A 26 -11.92 5.11 3.47
N ALA A 27 -11.53 3.84 3.27
CA ALA A 27 -12.42 2.83 2.72
C ALA A 27 -13.61 2.59 3.67
N SER A 28 -14.83 2.55 3.11
CA SER A 28 -16.06 2.32 3.88
C SER A 28 -16.25 0.85 4.28
N ALA A 29 -15.46 -0.05 3.71
CA ALA A 29 -15.45 -1.48 3.96
C ALA A 29 -14.03 -2.05 3.76
N PRO A 30 -13.73 -3.25 4.29
CA PRO A 30 -12.49 -3.94 3.99
C PRO A 30 -12.26 -4.09 2.49
N ALA A 31 -11.07 -3.72 2.03
CA ALA A 31 -10.72 -3.70 0.62
C ALA A 31 -9.36 -4.34 0.38
N ALA A 32 -9.11 -4.84 -0.84
CA ALA A 32 -7.77 -5.23 -1.21
C ALA A 32 -6.94 -3.98 -1.51
N MET A 33 -5.72 -3.91 -0.98
CA MET A 33 -4.85 -2.75 -1.19
C MET A 33 -4.58 -2.46 -2.67
N SER A 34 -4.54 -3.50 -3.51
CA SER A 34 -4.36 -3.38 -4.96
C SER A 34 -5.49 -2.64 -5.67
N GLU A 35 -6.69 -2.56 -5.09
CA GLU A 35 -7.81 -1.78 -5.65
C GLU A 35 -7.49 -0.28 -5.73
N PHE A 36 -6.57 0.20 -4.88
CA PHE A 36 -6.17 1.61 -4.86
C PHE A 36 -4.99 1.92 -5.79
N PHE A 37 -4.31 0.90 -6.34
CA PHE A 37 -3.12 1.12 -7.15
C PHE A 37 -3.38 1.97 -8.39
N PRO A 38 -4.49 1.77 -9.17
CA PRO A 38 -4.77 2.61 -10.32
C PRO A 38 -4.91 4.10 -9.99
N ALA A 39 -5.44 4.43 -8.80
CA ALA A 39 -5.59 5.82 -8.36
C ALA A 39 -4.28 6.43 -7.83
N LEU A 40 -3.34 5.59 -7.37
CA LEU A 40 -2.05 6.00 -6.82
C LEU A 40 -0.93 6.00 -7.86
N THR A 41 -1.12 5.34 -9.00
CA THR A 41 -0.14 5.25 -10.07
C THR A 41 -0.08 6.58 -10.84
N GLN A 42 1.12 7.14 -11.00
CA GLN A 42 1.37 8.36 -11.76
C GLN A 42 1.81 8.08 -13.19
N ALA A 43 2.51 6.96 -13.42
CA ALA A 43 2.84 6.49 -14.75
C ALA A 43 1.56 6.20 -15.54
N GLY A 44 1.51 6.68 -16.78
CA GLY A 44 0.43 6.32 -17.69
C GLY A 44 0.37 4.80 -17.90
N PRO A 45 -0.82 4.19 -18.01
CA PRO A 45 -0.91 2.79 -18.37
C PRO A 45 -0.29 2.58 -19.76
N PRO A 46 0.47 1.50 -19.98
CA PRO A 46 1.04 1.22 -21.28
C PRO A 46 -0.06 0.92 -22.29
N GLU A 47 0.21 1.17 -23.58
CA GLU A 47 -0.64 0.69 -24.66
C GLU A 47 -0.70 -0.86 -24.65
N VAL A 48 -1.85 -1.42 -25.04
CA VAL A 48 -2.12 -2.87 -24.99
C VAL A 48 -1.08 -3.69 -25.78
N HIS A 49 -0.46 -3.08 -26.80
CA HIS A 49 0.54 -3.71 -27.67
C HIS A 49 1.93 -3.10 -27.53
N ALA A 50 2.18 -2.32 -26.46
CA ALA A 50 3.51 -1.82 -26.15
C ALA A 50 4.48 -3.00 -25.99
N GLN A 51 5.65 -2.89 -26.64
CA GLN A 51 6.74 -3.86 -26.51
C GLN A 51 7.19 -3.95 -25.05
N GLU A 52 7.81 -5.07 -24.66
CA GLU A 52 8.21 -5.29 -23.26
C GLU A 52 9.24 -4.27 -22.75
N ASP A 53 10.09 -3.76 -23.63
CA ASP A 53 11.12 -2.76 -23.37
C ASP A 53 10.64 -1.31 -23.54
N ASP A 54 9.35 -1.11 -23.82
CA ASP A 54 8.76 0.21 -23.92
C ASP A 54 8.96 0.98 -22.60
N PRO A 55 9.52 2.21 -22.62
CA PRO A 55 9.85 2.94 -21.40
C PRO A 55 8.62 3.29 -20.55
N VAL A 56 7.44 3.49 -21.17
CA VAL A 56 6.19 3.75 -20.43
C VAL A 56 5.74 2.47 -19.72
N ARG A 57 5.82 1.32 -20.40
CA ARG A 57 5.52 0.01 -19.81
C ARG A 57 6.44 -0.29 -18.63
N LEU A 58 7.75 -0.05 -18.77
CA LEU A 58 8.72 -0.25 -17.70
C LEU A 58 8.44 0.66 -16.50
N ALA A 59 8.23 1.95 -16.73
CA ALA A 59 7.91 2.91 -15.66
C ALA A 59 6.63 2.53 -14.92
N TRP A 60 5.58 2.13 -15.66
CA TRP A 60 4.33 1.68 -15.07
C TRP A 60 4.52 0.43 -14.20
N TYR A 61 5.28 -0.57 -14.67
CA TYR A 61 5.56 -1.77 -13.88
C TYR A 61 6.39 -1.49 -12.63
N GLU A 62 7.42 -0.65 -12.73
CA GLU A 62 8.23 -0.26 -11.56
C GLU A 62 7.37 0.39 -10.48
N GLU A 63 6.41 1.21 -10.88
CA GLU A 63 5.47 1.83 -9.95
C GLU A 63 4.49 0.82 -9.33
N GLN A 64 3.95 -0.12 -10.13
CA GLN A 64 3.14 -1.22 -9.59
C GLN A 64 3.92 -2.05 -8.55
N PHE A 65 5.19 -2.38 -8.83
CA PHE A 65 6.04 -3.09 -7.87
C PHE A 65 6.33 -2.26 -6.62
N THR A 66 6.47 -0.94 -6.77
CA THR A 66 6.67 -0.02 -5.64
C THR A 66 5.44 0.03 -4.75
N LEU A 67 4.24 0.10 -5.33
CA LEU A 67 2.97 0.03 -4.60
C LEU A 67 2.77 -1.32 -3.91
N TYR A 68 3.13 -2.42 -4.57
CA TYR A 68 3.12 -3.75 -3.95
C TYR A 68 4.10 -3.85 -2.76
N ARG A 69 5.31 -3.32 -2.90
CA ARG A 69 6.26 -3.27 -1.77
C ARG A 69 5.72 -2.42 -0.63
N ALA A 70 5.06 -1.30 -0.94
CA ALA A 70 4.40 -0.47 0.06
C ALA A 70 3.28 -1.23 0.78
N SER A 71 2.45 -1.99 0.07
CA SER A 71 1.37 -2.78 0.68
C SER A 71 1.90 -3.85 1.63
N VAL A 72 2.96 -4.57 1.23
CA VAL A 72 3.64 -5.55 2.09
C VAL A 72 4.24 -4.88 3.33
N SER A 73 4.90 -3.73 3.15
CA SER A 73 5.51 -2.97 4.24
C SER A 73 4.48 -2.49 5.26
N LEU A 74 3.33 -1.96 4.82
CA LEU A 74 2.25 -1.54 5.71
C LEU A 74 1.72 -2.70 6.57
N TRP A 75 1.58 -3.89 5.98
CA TRP A 75 1.18 -5.10 6.71
C TRP A 75 2.25 -5.55 7.71
N GLN A 76 3.53 -5.59 7.30
CA GLN A 76 4.65 -5.95 8.20
C GLN A 76 4.83 -4.97 9.37
N LYS A 77 4.38 -3.73 9.19
CA LYS A 77 4.42 -2.65 10.19
C LYS A 77 3.18 -2.62 11.09
N ASP A 78 2.25 -3.57 10.95
CA ASP A 78 0.97 -3.62 11.67
C ASP A 78 0.10 -2.35 11.49
N LEU A 79 0.27 -1.62 10.38
CA LEU A 79 -0.53 -0.42 10.07
C LEU A 79 -1.83 -0.75 9.34
N VAL A 80 -1.88 -1.96 8.77
CA VAL A 80 -3.10 -2.57 8.23
C VAL A 80 -3.19 -3.99 8.74
N ARG A 81 -4.41 -4.52 8.84
CA ARG A 81 -4.66 -5.90 9.24
C ARG A 81 -5.56 -6.59 8.23
N VAL A 82 -5.30 -7.87 7.98
CA VAL A 82 -6.21 -8.72 7.20
C VAL A 82 -7.41 -9.06 8.07
N VAL A 83 -8.61 -8.73 7.58
CA VAL A 83 -9.89 -9.06 8.25
C VAL A 83 -10.64 -10.17 7.52
N HIS A 84 -10.42 -10.28 6.20
CA HIS A 84 -10.88 -11.42 5.42
C HIS A 84 -9.70 -12.00 4.64
N PRO A 85 -9.24 -13.22 4.99
CA PRO A 85 -8.14 -13.84 4.27
C PRO A 85 -8.58 -14.22 2.84
N ALA A 86 -7.61 -14.25 1.94
CA ALA A 86 -7.77 -14.74 0.59
C ALA A 86 -8.27 -16.19 0.60
N ASN A 87 -9.18 -16.51 -0.32
CA ASN A 87 -9.81 -17.82 -0.42
C ASN A 87 -9.71 -18.45 -1.82
N GLY A 88 -8.88 -17.88 -2.71
CA GLY A 88 -8.74 -18.30 -4.10
C GLY A 88 -9.74 -17.65 -5.07
N GLU A 89 -10.86 -17.12 -4.57
CA GLU A 89 -11.81 -16.33 -5.37
C GLU A 89 -11.59 -14.82 -5.19
N ARG A 90 -11.12 -14.40 -4.00
CA ARG A 90 -10.78 -13.01 -3.68
C ARG A 90 -9.41 -12.89 -2.98
N PRO A 91 -8.73 -11.75 -3.13
CA PRO A 91 -7.52 -11.42 -2.35
C PRO A 91 -7.84 -11.18 -0.87
N ASP A 92 -6.78 -10.96 -0.07
CA ASP A 92 -6.91 -10.49 1.30
C ASP A 92 -7.61 -9.12 1.33
N LEU A 93 -8.64 -8.99 2.17
CA LEU A 93 -9.26 -7.70 2.46
C LEU A 93 -8.74 -7.18 3.78
N VAL A 94 -8.33 -5.92 3.77
CA VAL A 94 -7.68 -5.28 4.91
C VAL A 94 -8.45 -4.06 5.40
N GLU A 95 -8.18 -3.70 6.65
CA GLU A 95 -8.56 -2.42 7.26
C GLU A 95 -7.32 -1.76 7.86
N ALA A 96 -7.32 -0.42 7.94
CA ALA A 96 -6.31 0.30 8.71
C ALA A 96 -6.48 -0.01 10.21
N THR A 97 -5.36 -0.19 10.91
CA THR A 97 -5.34 -0.30 12.37
C THR A 97 -5.48 1.08 13.03
N ASP A 98 -5.63 1.12 14.34
CA ASP A 98 -5.64 2.39 15.07
C ASP A 98 -4.26 3.06 14.99
N GLU A 99 -3.19 2.27 15.05
CA GLU A 99 -1.81 2.70 14.81
C GLU A 99 -1.62 3.22 13.38
N GLY A 100 -2.18 2.54 12.38
CA GLY A 100 -2.19 2.97 10.99
C GLY A 100 -2.87 4.33 10.81
N ARG A 101 -4.05 4.51 11.42
CA ARG A 101 -4.74 5.81 11.43
C ARG A 101 -3.93 6.88 12.14
N ALA A 102 -3.31 6.56 13.27
CA ALA A 102 -2.46 7.50 14.01
C ALA A 102 -1.20 7.92 13.22
N ALA A 103 -0.63 7.02 12.42
CA ALA A 103 0.54 7.31 11.59
C ALA A 103 0.27 8.31 10.44
N LEU A 104 -1.01 8.59 10.14
CA LEU A 104 -1.41 9.59 9.14
C LEU A 104 -1.51 11.01 9.71
N ALA A 105 -1.57 11.16 11.04
CA ALA A 105 -1.72 12.44 11.75
C ALA A 105 -0.46 13.33 11.71
#